data_AF-A0A177MY29-F1
#
_entry.id   AF-A0A177MY29-F1
#
_cell.length_a   1.000
_cell.length_b   1.000
_cell.length_c   1.000
_cell.angle_alpha   90.00
_cell.angle_beta   90.00
_cell.angle_gamma   90.00
#
_symmetry.space_group_name_H-M   'P 1'
#
loop_
_entity.id
_entity.type
_entity.pdbx_description
1 polymer ?
#
loop_
_entity_poly.entity_id
_entity_poly.type
_entity_poly.pdbx_seq_one_letter_code
_entity_poly.pdbx_strand_id
1 'polypeptide(L)'
;MKLSERSLKAKEKFADSNMSVASSIASAVFIGVLVFPLTAFISAMALGNEPFALMKMITLKQLFIFGGLYFSPLFAAWYAKEIAMDLYDQIEKATSNNFIGRTRNRKKLCFKY
;
A
#
# COMPACT_ATOMS: atom_id res chain seq x y z
N MET A 1 -16.41 16.24 -4.36
CA MET A 1 -15.89 16.26 -5.75
C MET A 1 -15.39 14.87 -6.09
N LYS A 2 -15.99 14.20 -7.09
CA LYS A 2 -15.65 12.81 -7.42
C LYS A 2 -14.27 12.75 -8.09
N LEU A 3 -13.51 11.68 -7.83
CA LEU A 3 -12.14 11.51 -8.36
C LEU A 3 -12.12 11.47 -9.89
N SER A 4 -13.21 11.04 -10.52
CA SER A 4 -13.42 11.01 -11.97
C SER A 4 -13.29 12.38 -12.65
N GLU A 5 -13.67 13.46 -11.97
CA GLU A 5 -13.70 14.84 -12.49
C GLU A 5 -12.39 15.62 -12.28
N ARG A 6 -11.42 15.03 -11.60
CA ARG A 6 -10.13 15.69 -11.29
C ARG A 6 -9.14 15.60 -12.45
N SER A 7 -8.21 16.55 -12.50
CA SER A 7 -7.12 16.57 -13.49
C SER A 7 -6.25 15.31 -13.38
N LEU A 8 -5.63 14.91 -14.50
CA LEU A 8 -4.77 13.71 -14.56
C LEU A 8 -3.66 13.73 -13.50
N LYS A 9 -3.05 14.90 -13.28
CA LYS A 9 -2.01 15.11 -12.25
C LYS A 9 -2.53 14.93 -10.82
N ALA A 10 -3.80 15.24 -10.57
CA ALA A 10 -4.42 15.01 -9.26
C ALA A 10 -4.79 13.54 -9.04
N LYS A 11 -5.12 12.80 -10.11
CA LYS A 11 -5.33 11.34 -10.05
C LYS A 11 -4.01 10.61 -9.78
N GLU A 12 -2.93 11.03 -10.43
CA GLU A 12 -1.58 10.50 -10.24
C GLU A 12 -1.11 10.67 -8.79
N LYS A 13 -1.21 11.89 -8.24
CA LYS A 13 -0.87 12.15 -6.82
C LYS A 13 -1.70 11.32 -5.84
N PHE A 14 -2.96 11.03 -6.17
CA PHE A 14 -3.80 10.20 -5.32
C PHE A 14 -3.37 8.73 -5.38
N ALA A 15 -3.00 8.23 -6.56
CA ALA A 15 -2.40 6.91 -6.73
C ALA A 15 -1.07 6.79 -5.97
N ASP A 16 -0.17 7.78 -6.10
CA ASP A 16 1.10 7.82 -5.37
C ASP A 16 0.88 7.79 -3.84
N SER A 17 -0.08 8.57 -3.35
CA SER A 17 -0.44 8.58 -1.94
C SER A 17 -0.93 7.22 -1.46
N ASN A 18 -1.79 6.54 -2.23
CA ASN A 18 -2.28 5.20 -1.89
C ASN A 18 -1.17 4.15 -1.92
N MET A 19 -0.27 4.24 -2.91
CA MET A 19 0.92 3.39 -3.01
C MET A 19 1.86 3.58 -1.81
N SER A 20 2.07 4.83 -1.40
CA SER A 20 2.88 5.18 -0.23
C SER A 20 2.28 4.67 1.08
N VAL A 21 0.96 4.79 1.25
CA VAL A 21 0.25 4.26 2.43
C VAL A 21 0.34 2.73 2.46
N ALA A 22 0.08 2.06 1.33
CA ALA A 22 0.20 0.61 1.23
C ALA A 22 1.62 0.12 1.59
N SER A 23 2.65 0.79 1.07
CA SER A 23 4.04 0.48 1.38
C SER A 23 4.35 0.69 2.87
N SER A 24 3.91 1.80 3.44
CA SER A 24 4.10 2.13 4.86
C SER A 24 3.47 1.07 5.77
N ILE A 25 2.24 0.63 5.47
CA ILE A 25 1.57 -0.42 6.23
C ILE A 25 2.35 -1.74 6.15
N ALA A 26 2.76 -2.15 4.94
CA ALA A 26 3.53 -3.38 4.77
C ALA A 26 4.88 -3.33 5.51
N SER A 27 5.58 -2.20 5.46
CA SER A 27 6.83 -2.00 6.21
C SER A 27 6.61 -2.03 7.72
N ALA A 28 5.57 -1.37 8.23
CA ALA A 28 5.27 -1.35 9.66
C ALA A 28 4.95 -2.75 10.21
N VAL A 29 4.15 -3.53 9.46
CA VAL A 29 3.85 -4.93 9.79
C VAL A 29 5.14 -5.77 9.75
N PHE A 30 5.98 -5.62 8.73
CA PHE A 30 7.23 -6.37 8.64
C PHE A 30 8.21 -6.05 9.79
N ILE A 31 8.40 -4.76 10.08
CA ILE A 31 9.28 -4.29 11.17
C ILE A 31 8.76 -4.80 12.50
N GLY A 32 7.45 -4.71 12.74
CA GLY A 32 6.89 -5.13 14.02
C GLY A 32 7.01 -6.64 14.27
N VAL A 33 7.01 -7.50 13.23
CA VAL A 33 7.29 -8.95 13.40
C VAL A 33 8.69 -9.18 14.00
N LEU A 34 9.66 -8.34 13.68
CA LEU A 34 11.02 -8.45 14.20
C LEU A 34 11.19 -7.72 15.54
N VAL A 35 10.61 -6.52 15.66
CA VAL A 35 10.77 -5.68 16.85
C VAL A 35 10.02 -6.27 18.03
N PHE A 36 8.79 -6.77 17.84
CA PHE A 36 7.95 -7.24 18.95
C PHE A 36 8.57 -8.39 19.75
N PRO A 37 9.09 -9.48 19.14
CA PRO A 37 9.76 -10.54 19.89
C PRO A 37 11.03 -10.05 20.59
N LEU A 38 11.78 -9.16 19.94
CA LEU A 38 13.02 -8.60 20.50
C LEU A 38 12.73 -7.72 21.72
N THR A 39 11.70 -6.86 21.64
CA THR A 39 11.25 -6.04 22.76
C THR A 39 10.75 -6.91 23.90
N ALA A 40 9.91 -7.91 23.62
CA ALA A 40 9.43 -8.85 24.64
C ALA A 40 10.58 -9.58 25.35
N PHE A 41 11.59 -10.01 24.59
CA PHE A 41 12.79 -10.66 25.12
C PHE A 41 13.59 -9.72 26.04
N ILE A 42 13.90 -8.50 25.59
CA ILE A 42 14.66 -7.51 26.37
C ILE A 42 13.90 -7.13 27.64
N SER A 43 12.58 -6.90 27.55
CA SER A 43 11.73 -6.59 28.69
C SER A 43 11.67 -7.74 29.70
N ALA A 44 11.61 -8.99 29.24
CA ALA A 44 11.61 -10.16 30.11
C ALA A 44 12.94 -10.26 30.91
N MET A 45 14.09 -10.07 30.23
CA MET A 45 15.39 -10.05 30.90
C MET A 45 15.52 -8.91 31.90
N ALA A 46 15.06 -7.71 31.56
CA ALA A 46 15.12 -6.54 32.45
C ALA A 46 14.31 -6.72 33.74
N LEU A 47 13.23 -7.50 33.69
CA LEU A 47 12.37 -7.83 34.84
C LEU A 47 12.85 -9.06 35.62
N GLY A 48 13.98 -9.67 35.24
CA GLY A 48 14.50 -10.89 35.87
C GLY A 48 13.69 -12.15 35.58
N ASN A 49 12.80 -12.11 34.59
CA ASN A 49 11.99 -13.26 34.16
C ASN A 49 12.75 -14.11 33.13
N GLU A 50 12.38 -15.39 33.00
CA GLU A 50 12.89 -16.20 31.88
C GLU A 50 12.45 -15.60 30.54
N PRO A 51 13.36 -15.46 29.56
CA PRO A 51 13.10 -14.77 28.29
C PRO A 51 11.96 -15.37 27.45
N PHE A 52 11.61 -16.63 27.69
CA PHE A 52 10.57 -17.35 26.97
C PHE A 52 9.36 -17.75 27.83
N ALA A 53 9.25 -17.22 29.06
CA ALA A 53 8.12 -17.51 29.93
C ALA A 53 6.78 -17.09 29.31
N LEU A 54 6.76 -15.96 28.58
CA LEU A 54 5.58 -15.48 27.86
C LEU A 54 5.09 -16.43 26.76
N MET A 55 6.01 -17.13 26.08
CA MET A 55 5.64 -18.12 25.05
C MET A 55 4.98 -19.37 25.66
N LYS A 56 5.31 -19.73 26.90
CA LYS A 56 4.68 -20.86 27.60
C LYS A 56 3.24 -20.57 28.03
N MET A 57 2.86 -19.29 28.15
CA MET A 57 1.53 -18.86 28.56
C MET A 57 0.54 -18.66 27.39
N ILE A 58 1.03 -18.55 26.16
CA ILE A 58 0.20 -18.28 24.98
C ILE A 58 -0.39 -19.59 24.45
N THR A 59 -1.72 -19.65 24.35
CA THR A 59 -2.41 -20.78 23.69
C THR A 59 -2.36 -20.62 22.17
N LEU A 60 -2.32 -21.73 21.43
CA LEU A 60 -2.33 -21.73 19.95
C LEU A 60 -3.46 -20.87 19.36
N LYS A 61 -4.64 -20.90 19.99
CA LYS A 61 -5.81 -20.09 19.60
C LYS A 61 -5.55 -18.58 19.72
N GLN A 62 -4.90 -18.15 20.80
CA GLN A 62 -4.53 -16.75 21.01
C GLN A 62 -3.49 -16.31 19.99
N LEU A 63 -2.54 -17.19 19.64
CA LEU A 63 -1.55 -16.93 18.60
C LEU A 63 -2.21 -16.72 17.22
N PHE A 64 -3.19 -17.54 16.85
CA PHE A 64 -3.93 -17.37 15.59
C PHE A 64 -4.75 -16.08 15.56
N ILE A 65 -5.44 -15.74 16.65
CA ILE A 65 -6.20 -14.49 16.76
C ILE A 65 -5.25 -13.29 16.66
N PHE A 66 -4.15 -13.33 17.39
CA PHE A 66 -3.12 -12.29 17.34
C PHE A 66 -2.54 -12.16 15.93
N GLY A 67 -2.12 -13.26 15.30
CA GLY A 67 -1.61 -13.26 13.93
C GLY A 67 -2.63 -12.71 12.94
N GLY A 68 -3.89 -13.16 13.01
CA GLY A 68 -4.96 -12.68 12.14
C GLY A 68 -5.20 -11.17 12.28
N LEU A 69 -5.28 -10.66 13.51
CA LEU A 69 -5.41 -9.22 13.78
C LEU A 69 -4.17 -8.44 13.35
N TYR A 70 -2.98 -8.98 13.62
CA TYR A 70 -1.70 -8.35 13.33
C TYR A 70 -1.47 -8.17 11.83
N PHE A 71 -1.82 -9.19 11.03
CA PHE A 71 -1.71 -9.14 9.57
C PHE A 71 -2.95 -8.55 8.89
N SER A 72 -4.04 -8.28 9.61
CA SER A 72 -5.26 -7.68 9.05
C SER A 72 -5.02 -6.36 8.28
N PRO A 73 -4.08 -5.46 8.69
CA PRO A 73 -3.80 -4.25 7.92
C PRO A 73 -3.22 -4.52 6.53
N LEU A 74 -2.61 -5.69 6.28
CA LEU A 74 -2.11 -6.04 4.95
C LEU A 74 -3.23 -6.15 3.92
N PHE A 75 -4.44 -6.54 4.32
CA PHE A 75 -5.60 -6.52 3.43
C PHE A 75 -5.95 -5.09 2.99
N ALA A 76 -5.89 -4.12 3.91
CA ALA A 76 -6.10 -2.72 3.58
C ALA A 76 -4.99 -2.17 2.66
N ALA A 77 -3.74 -2.57 2.90
CA ALA A 77 -2.61 -2.21 2.04
C ALA A 77 -2.77 -2.79 0.62
N TRP A 78 -3.21 -4.04 0.52
CA TRP A 78 -3.47 -4.69 -0.76
C TRP A 78 -4.58 -3.98 -1.53
N TYR A 79 -5.69 -3.68 -0.87
CA TYR A 79 -6.80 -2.94 -1.48
C TYR A 79 -6.38 -1.53 -1.94
N ALA A 80 -5.60 -0.81 -1.13
CA ALA A 80 -5.07 0.50 -1.51
C ALA A 80 -4.15 0.42 -2.74
N LYS A 81 -3.37 -0.66 -2.88
CA LYS A 81 -2.50 -0.90 -4.02
C LYS A 81 -3.30 -1.19 -5.30
N GLU A 82 -4.36 -1.99 -5.22
CA GLU A 82 -5.25 -2.25 -6.36
C GLU A 82 -5.89 -0.95 -6.88
N ILE A 83 -6.40 -0.10 -5.97
CA ILE A 83 -6.97 1.20 -6.34
C ILE A 83 -5.91 2.08 -7.03
N ALA A 84 -4.68 2.10 -6.51
CA ALA A 84 -3.60 2.87 -7.12
C ALA A 84 -3.27 2.37 -8.54
N MET A 85 -3.19 1.05 -8.74
CA MET A 85 -2.91 0.44 -10.04
C MET A 85 -4.01 0.75 -11.06
N ASP A 86 -5.29 0.61 -10.68
CA ASP A 86 -6.40 0.96 -11.56
C ASP A 86 -6.37 2.45 -11.96
N LEU A 87 -5.97 3.33 -11.04
CA LEU A 87 -5.79 4.75 -11.36
C LEU A 87 -4.63 5.00 -12.33
N TYR A 88 -3.50 4.31 -12.19
CA TYR A 88 -2.40 4.42 -13.15
C TYR A 88 -2.81 3.94 -14.54
N ASP A 89 -3.51 2.81 -14.66
CA ASP A 89 -4.01 2.29 -15.92
C ASP A 89 -4.98 3.28 -16.60
N GLN A 90 -5.85 3.93 -15.82
CA GLN A 90 -6.75 4.97 -16.33
C GLN A 90 -5.98 6.20 -16.84
N ILE A 91 -4.91 6.62 -16.14
CA ILE A 91 -4.07 7.75 -16.53
C ILE A 91 -3.30 7.41 -17.81
N GLU A 92 -2.75 6.20 -17.92
CA GLU A 92 -2.01 5.75 -19.11
C GLU A 92 -2.92 5.73 -20.35
N LYS A 93 -4.11 5.13 -20.23
CA LYS A 93 -5.12 5.13 -21.31
C LYS A 93 -5.52 6.55 -21.74
N ALA A 94 -5.74 7.45 -20.77
CA ALA A 94 -6.11 8.84 -21.06
C ALA A 94 -4.96 9.62 -21.72
N THR A 95 -3.71 9.36 -21.33
CA THR A 95 -2.53 10.01 -21.90
C THR A 95 -2.28 9.53 -23.32
N SER A 96 -2.38 8.21 -23.56
CA SER A 96 -2.24 7.60 -24.89
C SER A 96 -3.29 8.13 -25.88
N ASN A 97 -4.57 8.18 -25.47
CA ASN A 97 -5.65 8.72 -26.32
C ASN A 97 -5.44 10.19 -26.68
N ASN A 98 -4.97 11.02 -25.75
CA ASN A 98 -4.66 12.43 -26.02
C ASN A 98 -3.48 12.60 -26.99
N PHE A 99 -2.48 11.73 -26.92
CA PHE A 99 -1.33 11.74 -27.82
C PHE A 99 -1.73 11.35 -29.26
N ILE A 100 -2.57 10.31 -29.40
CA ILE A 100 -3.12 9.88 -30.70
C ILE A 100 -4.01 10.97 -31.31
N GLY A 101 -4.84 11.63 -30.50
CA GLY A 101 -5.65 12.77 -30.94
C GLY A 101 -4.82 13.94 -31.47
N ARG A 102 -3.74 14.31 -30.76
CA ARG A 102 -2.82 15.39 -31.19
C ARG A 102 -2.08 15.07 -32.48
N THR A 103 -1.57 13.86 -32.62
CA THR A 103 -0.82 13.45 -33.82
C THR A 103 -1.73 13.39 -35.06
N ARG A 104 -2.98 12.96 -34.90
CA ARG A 104 -4.00 13.00 -35.98
C ARG A 104 -4.35 14.42 -36.38
N ASN A 105 -4.47 15.35 -35.44
CA ASN A 105 -4.73 16.77 -35.75
C ASN A 105 -3.54 17.45 -36.42
N ARG A 106 -2.29 17.15 -36.01
CA ARG A 106 -1.10 17.66 -36.71
C ARG A 106 -1.01 17.18 -38.15
N LYS A 107 -1.30 15.90 -38.43
CA LYS A 107 -1.33 15.38 -39.80
C LYS A 107 -2.39 16.05 -40.68
N LYS A 108 -3.56 16.40 -40.13
CA LYS A 108 -4.59 17.15 -40.86
C LYS A 108 -4.20 18.59 -41.18
N LEU A 109 -3.39 19.23 -40.33
CA LEU A 109 -2.89 20.58 -40.56
C LEU A 109 -1.79 20.62 -41.63
N CYS A 110 -0.92 19.60 -41.70
CA CYS A 110 0.11 19.50 -42.73
C CYS A 110 -0.42 19.12 -44.13
N PHE A 111 -1.63 18.57 -44.24
CA PHE A 111 -2.26 18.21 -45.53
C PHE A 111 -3.16 19.32 -46.11
N LYS A 112 -3.22 20.47 -45.45
CA LYS A 112 -4.09 21.60 -45.83
C LYS A 112 -3.35 22.75 -46.53
N TYR A 113 -2.09 22.54 -46.92
CA TYR A 113 -1.28 23.44 -47.71
C TYR A 113 -0.78 22.72 -48.95
#